data_AF-F8CKU5-F1
#
_entry.id   AF-F8CKU5-F1
#
_cell.length_a   1.000
_cell.length_b   1.000
_cell.length_c   1.000
_cell.angle_alpha   90.00
_cell.angle_beta   90.00
_cell.angle_gamma   90.00
#
_symmetry.space_group_name_H-M   'P 1'
#
loop_
_entity.id
_entity.type
_entity.pdbx_description
1 polymer ?
#
loop_
_entity_poly.entity_id
_entity_poly.type
_entity_poly.pdbx_seq_one_letter_code
_entity_poly.pdbx_strand_id
1 'polypeptide(L)'
;MKLRLRLLPSCLAITLLSACAPPLDEAAAALTQQSFRGDEDDPDSHSQGTQLHATPVRAVLYAEALVQHDGALRVANLALNRGEIVAAMPLSVHGTTPSLARCGPGAAEDETRGCGFAVNGQGVCSPGSLVSLEGSSGGALRERCMGKPVLRVCEGEAPCEHQARGYLASANSDVTLNDCPSVRFTCPASGVYTALAGPRTPGAAWQMQLTSRAGAYPATRKVLRGEDLIGARLRQPSGGPPLLEITDVTHANAFPAPEGSGMWEPSGHTFLYQVHHVSSSPSPAPLCALGVNWAVPVKGLFTERGDRQESTRGFTLGCDAGVIAKCYRWGYQPWLDGATSGPVTRAHWSCTRMARADYCGQGTSFTQDGTRIRPWDALTPEIIPPPAPGSSSDGLSFEAGWNTAGPACLSHLRWKHLTASCVPLNPPIYDEQGNIVNDCRDPNTPYGPGKCAEICDNAEEAAQHYGSRVFNNSAINVP
;
A
#
# COMPACT_ATOMS: atom_id res chain seq x y z
N MET A 1 -54.11 10.45 64.49
CA MET A 1 -53.29 11.68 64.53
C MET A 1 -52.49 11.75 63.22
N LYS A 2 -52.59 12.87 62.49
CA LYS A 2 -51.91 13.12 61.21
C LYS A 2 -50.38 13.18 61.37
N LEU A 3 -49.60 12.63 60.42
CA LEU A 3 -48.44 13.23 59.71
C LEU A 3 -47.65 12.10 59.01
N ARG A 4 -47.70 11.98 57.67
CA ARG A 4 -46.93 12.64 56.60
C ARG A 4 -45.84 11.74 56.01
N LEU A 5 -46.17 11.27 54.80
CA LEU A 5 -45.35 10.77 53.71
C LEU A 5 -44.06 11.60 53.47
N ARG A 6 -42.94 10.93 53.26
CA ARG A 6 -41.88 11.38 52.34
C ARG A 6 -41.52 10.22 51.40
N LEU A 7 -41.87 10.40 50.14
CA LEU A 7 -41.38 9.62 49.00
C LEU A 7 -39.93 10.05 48.69
N LEU A 8 -39.04 9.08 48.50
CA LEU A 8 -37.82 9.22 47.71
C LEU A 8 -38.00 8.39 46.43
N PRO A 9 -37.51 8.86 45.27
CA PRO A 9 -37.97 8.41 43.97
C PRO A 9 -37.32 7.10 43.53
N SER A 10 -38.18 6.20 43.05
CA SER A 10 -37.86 5.00 42.28
C SER A 10 -37.24 5.37 40.94
N CYS A 11 -35.92 5.19 40.79
CA CYS A 11 -35.26 4.93 39.51
C CYS A 11 -33.81 4.49 39.75
N LEU A 12 -33.66 3.31 40.36
CA LEU A 12 -32.41 2.53 40.33
C LEU A 12 -32.79 1.05 40.24
N ALA A 13 -33.58 0.74 39.22
CA ALA A 13 -33.94 -0.60 38.81
C ALA A 13 -33.23 -0.92 37.48
N ILE A 14 -31.88 -0.98 37.51
CA ILE A 14 -31.08 -1.61 36.45
C ILE A 14 -29.89 -2.29 37.12
N THR A 15 -30.17 -3.36 37.85
CA THR A 15 -29.21 -4.42 38.17
C THR A 15 -29.85 -5.71 37.70
N LEU A 16 -29.54 -6.11 36.46
CA LEU A 16 -29.63 -7.47 35.90
C LEU A 16 -29.57 -7.35 34.37
N LEU A 17 -28.36 -7.33 33.82
CA LEU A 17 -28.01 -7.79 32.47
C LEU A 17 -26.48 -7.91 32.45
N SER A 18 -26.01 -9.01 33.04
CA SER A 18 -24.64 -9.52 32.96
C SER A 18 -24.67 -10.83 32.21
N ALA A 19 -23.64 -11.06 31.38
CA ALA A 19 -23.31 -12.25 30.57
C ALA A 19 -24.11 -12.39 29.26
N CYS A 20 -23.52 -12.56 28.07
CA CYS A 20 -22.25 -13.21 27.73
C CYS A 20 -21.49 -12.43 26.63
N ALA A 21 -20.32 -11.89 26.95
CA ALA A 21 -19.22 -11.80 25.99
C ALA A 21 -18.21 -12.86 26.45
N PRO A 22 -17.72 -13.75 25.56
CA PRO A 22 -16.72 -14.73 25.96
C PRO A 22 -15.48 -13.98 26.48
N PRO A 23 -14.87 -14.46 27.58
CA PRO A 23 -13.66 -13.86 28.11
C PRO A 23 -12.55 -13.96 27.06
N LEU A 24 -11.84 -12.86 26.87
CA LEU A 24 -10.57 -12.79 26.14
C LEU A 24 -9.50 -13.53 26.97
N ASP A 25 -9.62 -14.84 27.09
CA ASP A 25 -8.60 -15.70 27.72
C ASP A 25 -8.74 -17.14 27.21
N GLU A 26 -8.58 -17.28 25.90
CA GLU A 26 -7.66 -18.27 25.37
C GLU A 26 -6.70 -17.47 24.52
N ALA A 27 -5.57 -17.10 25.13
CA ALA A 27 -4.36 -16.87 24.38
C ALA A 27 -4.21 -18.07 23.44
N ALA A 28 -4.56 -17.87 22.16
CA ALA A 28 -4.00 -18.66 21.07
C ALA A 28 -2.53 -18.79 21.43
N ALA A 29 -2.10 -20.02 21.70
CA ALA A 29 -0.76 -20.33 22.20
C ALA A 29 0.19 -19.37 21.49
N ALA A 30 0.88 -18.54 22.28
CA ALA A 30 1.77 -17.51 21.76
C ALA A 30 2.53 -18.16 20.62
N LEU A 31 2.24 -17.74 19.39
CA LEU A 31 2.86 -18.29 18.19
C LEU A 31 4.34 -18.02 18.40
N THR A 32 5.04 -19.02 18.93
CA THR A 32 6.48 -19.05 18.97
C THR A 32 6.85 -18.74 17.56
N GLN A 33 7.61 -17.67 17.39
CA GLN A 33 8.22 -17.24 16.15
C GLN A 33 8.83 -18.49 15.48
N GLN A 34 8.04 -19.20 14.68
CA GLN A 34 8.49 -20.38 13.98
C GLN A 34 9.27 -19.79 12.83
N SER A 35 10.54 -19.54 13.13
CA SER A 35 11.56 -19.23 12.17
C SER A 35 11.60 -20.39 11.19
N PHE A 36 10.83 -20.30 10.12
CA PHE A 36 10.99 -21.18 8.99
C PHE A 36 12.29 -20.77 8.32
N ARG A 37 13.40 -21.40 8.70
CA ARG A 37 14.49 -21.55 7.74
C ARG A 37 13.86 -22.21 6.52
N GLY A 38 14.02 -21.60 5.35
CA GLY A 38 13.74 -22.30 4.11
C GLY A 38 14.39 -23.68 4.19
N ASP A 39 13.71 -24.69 3.66
CA ASP A 39 14.35 -25.98 3.52
C ASP A 39 15.57 -25.77 2.61
N GLU A 40 16.78 -25.81 3.18
CA GLU A 40 18.02 -25.63 2.41
C GLU A 40 18.11 -26.70 1.30
N ASP A 41 17.46 -27.86 1.51
CA ASP A 41 17.37 -28.97 0.58
C ASP A 41 16.22 -28.81 -0.45
N ASP A 42 15.32 -27.84 -0.27
CA ASP A 42 14.22 -27.53 -1.20
C ASP A 42 13.85 -26.03 -1.18
N PRO A 43 14.61 -25.20 -1.92
CA PRO A 43 14.40 -23.74 -1.95
C PRO A 43 13.04 -23.33 -2.53
N ASP A 44 12.37 -24.24 -3.26
CA ASP A 44 11.05 -24.04 -3.87
C ASP A 44 9.90 -24.41 -2.92
N SER A 45 10.21 -24.84 -1.69
CA SER A 45 9.22 -25.10 -0.67
C SER A 45 8.80 -23.82 0.06
N HIS A 46 7.49 -23.69 0.29
CA HIS A 46 6.90 -22.51 0.91
C HIS A 46 5.97 -22.89 2.05
N SER A 47 5.89 -22.03 3.07
CA SER A 47 5.08 -22.31 4.26
C SER A 47 3.67 -21.69 4.17
N GLN A 48 2.68 -22.48 4.55
CA GLN A 48 1.29 -22.08 4.61
C GLN A 48 1.00 -21.10 5.77
N GLY A 49 -0.21 -20.55 5.80
CA GLY A 49 -0.70 -19.77 6.92
C GLY A 49 -2.22 -19.82 7.02
N THR A 50 -2.76 -19.62 8.22
CA THR A 50 -4.20 -19.63 8.50
C THR A 50 -4.81 -18.24 8.35
N GLN A 51 -4.02 -17.19 8.54
CA GLN A 51 -4.48 -15.80 8.57
C GLN A 51 -4.35 -15.12 7.21
N LEU A 52 -5.41 -14.45 6.76
CA LEU A 52 -5.41 -13.69 5.49
C LEU A 52 -4.51 -12.44 5.58
N HIS A 53 -4.81 -11.52 6.49
CA HIS A 53 -4.08 -10.25 6.65
C HIS A 53 -3.01 -10.31 7.75
N ALA A 54 -3.17 -11.20 8.72
CA ALA A 54 -2.47 -11.19 10.02
C ALA A 54 -2.57 -9.87 10.82
N THR A 55 -3.66 -9.14 10.60
CA THR A 55 -4.05 -7.93 11.35
C THR A 55 -5.56 -7.72 11.22
N PRO A 56 -6.25 -7.12 12.23
CA PRO A 56 -7.66 -6.75 12.10
C PRO A 56 -7.88 -5.60 11.11
N VAL A 57 -6.84 -4.86 10.73
CA VAL A 57 -6.91 -3.76 9.77
C VAL A 57 -6.93 -4.30 8.34
N ARG A 58 -7.99 -3.99 7.60
CA ARG A 58 -8.20 -4.57 6.26
C ARG A 58 -7.98 -3.59 5.12
N ALA A 59 -8.04 -2.30 5.43
CA ALA A 59 -8.06 -1.26 4.43
C ALA A 59 -7.46 0.04 4.97
N VAL A 60 -6.69 0.68 4.11
CA VAL A 60 -6.21 2.06 4.24
C VAL A 60 -6.83 2.86 3.10
N LEU A 61 -7.35 4.05 3.41
CA LEU A 61 -7.90 4.96 2.43
C LEU A 61 -6.81 5.71 1.68
N TYR A 62 -7.04 5.97 0.39
CA TYR A 62 -6.15 6.84 -0.39
C TYR A 62 -6.29 8.31 -0.02
N ALA A 63 -7.46 8.74 0.46
CA ALA A 63 -7.71 10.13 0.80
C ALA A 63 -7.41 10.41 2.28
N GLU A 64 -7.09 11.67 2.57
CA GLU A 64 -7.04 12.23 3.93
C GLU A 64 -6.00 11.55 4.85
N ALA A 65 -4.89 11.11 4.28
CA ALA A 65 -3.70 10.81 5.08
C ALA A 65 -3.08 12.11 5.59
N LEU A 66 -2.31 12.03 6.67
CA LEU A 66 -1.52 13.15 7.18
C LEU A 66 -0.04 12.84 7.04
N VAL A 67 0.76 13.77 6.52
CA VAL A 67 2.22 13.64 6.40
C VAL A 67 2.92 14.73 7.19
N GLN A 68 4.11 14.44 7.68
CA GLN A 68 4.92 15.42 8.40
C GLN A 68 5.57 16.40 7.40
N HIS A 69 5.36 17.70 7.58
CA HIS A 69 6.01 18.74 6.80
C HIS A 69 6.19 20.00 7.66
N ASP A 70 7.43 20.51 7.74
CA ASP A 70 7.80 21.72 8.48
C ASP A 70 7.28 21.73 9.93
N GLY A 71 7.37 20.59 10.62
CA GLY A 71 6.96 20.44 12.01
C GLY A 71 5.45 20.26 12.23
N ALA A 72 4.64 20.22 11.17
CA ALA A 72 3.19 20.04 11.25
C ALA A 72 2.71 18.86 10.41
N LEU A 73 1.52 18.34 10.76
CA LEU A 73 0.81 17.34 9.98
C LEU A 73 -0.02 18.03 8.89
N ARG A 74 0.15 17.58 7.65
CA ARG A 74 -0.53 18.12 6.46
C ARG A 74 -1.30 17.03 5.73
N VAL A 75 -2.49 17.38 5.24
CA VAL A 75 -3.30 16.44 4.45
C VAL A 75 -2.58 16.08 3.15
N ALA A 76 -2.55 14.79 2.82
CA ALA A 76 -2.04 14.26 1.57
C ALA A 76 -2.98 13.19 1.00
N ASN A 77 -2.98 13.07 -0.33
CA ASN A 77 -3.60 11.96 -1.02
C ASN A 77 -2.53 10.91 -1.32
N LEU A 78 -2.81 9.67 -0.95
CA LEU A 78 -1.97 8.52 -1.21
C LEU A 78 -2.28 7.91 -2.58
N ALA A 79 -1.29 7.22 -3.12
CA ALA A 79 -1.43 6.28 -4.22
C ALA A 79 -0.46 5.13 -4.00
N LEU A 80 -0.72 3.98 -4.64
CA LEU A 80 0.30 2.94 -4.78
C LEU A 80 0.98 3.07 -6.13
N ASN A 81 2.30 3.24 -6.12
CA ASN A 81 3.14 3.17 -7.29
C ASN A 81 3.96 1.88 -7.22
N ARG A 82 3.49 0.84 -7.92
CA ARG A 82 3.99 -0.53 -7.72
C ARG A 82 3.82 -0.98 -6.26
N GLY A 83 4.89 -1.40 -5.59
CA GLY A 83 4.89 -1.82 -4.18
C GLY A 83 5.17 -0.68 -3.19
N GLU A 84 5.07 0.57 -3.63
CA GLU A 84 5.38 1.76 -2.82
C GLU A 84 4.12 2.59 -2.55
N ILE A 85 3.91 3.00 -1.29
CA ILE A 85 2.99 4.08 -0.92
C ILE A 85 3.63 5.41 -1.31
N VAL A 86 2.89 6.24 -2.05
CA VAL A 86 3.33 7.58 -2.47
C VAL A 86 2.32 8.60 -1.97
N ALA A 87 2.77 9.60 -1.22
CA ALA A 87 1.90 10.67 -0.73
C ALA A 87 2.07 11.95 -1.54
N ALA A 88 0.97 12.52 -2.01
CA ALA A 88 0.93 13.81 -2.67
C ALA A 88 0.31 14.84 -1.72
N MET A 89 1.15 15.68 -1.13
CA MET A 89 0.76 16.80 -0.27
C MET A 89 0.50 18.04 -1.13
N PRO A 90 -0.71 18.60 -1.15
CA PRO A 90 -0.99 19.85 -1.87
C PRO A 90 -0.17 21.01 -1.30
N LEU A 91 0.40 21.81 -2.20
CA LEU A 91 1.06 23.07 -1.87
C LEU A 91 0.06 24.21 -1.96
N SER A 92 0.21 25.16 -1.05
CA SER A 92 -0.61 26.36 -1.02
C SER A 92 0.17 27.51 -0.40
N VAL A 93 0.08 28.68 -1.01
CA VAL A 93 0.75 29.85 -0.44
C VAL A 93 -0.02 30.37 0.78
N HIS A 94 0.69 30.56 1.88
CA HIS A 94 0.15 31.01 3.15
C HIS A 94 0.66 32.40 3.53
N GLY A 95 -0.21 33.20 4.15
CA GLY A 95 0.14 34.52 4.66
C GLY A 95 0.18 35.62 3.60
N THR A 96 0.42 36.83 4.07
CA THR A 96 0.59 38.04 3.24
C THR A 96 1.80 38.81 3.73
N THR A 97 2.34 39.66 2.86
CA THR A 97 3.50 40.51 3.15
C THR A 97 3.36 41.81 2.36
N PRO A 98 3.98 42.93 2.78
CA PRO A 98 3.96 44.18 2.02
C PRO A 98 4.31 44.03 0.54
N SER A 99 5.19 43.09 0.18
CA SER A 99 5.56 42.80 -1.21
C SER A 99 4.39 42.42 -2.11
N LEU A 100 3.30 41.87 -1.56
CA LEU A 100 2.07 41.57 -2.31
C LEU A 100 1.09 42.75 -2.35
N ALA A 101 1.33 43.82 -1.59
CA ALA A 101 0.52 45.02 -1.62
C ALA A 101 0.83 45.87 -2.86
N ARG A 102 -0.12 46.73 -3.26
CA ARG A 102 0.15 47.72 -4.32
C ARG A 102 1.23 48.70 -3.87
N CYS A 103 2.09 49.08 -4.80
CA CYS A 103 3.07 50.13 -4.54
C CYS A 103 2.41 51.50 -4.44
N GLY A 104 2.89 52.32 -3.50
CA GLY A 104 2.61 53.75 -3.46
C GLY A 104 3.47 54.53 -4.47
N PRO A 105 3.23 55.85 -4.60
CA PRO A 105 4.06 56.72 -5.43
C PRO A 105 5.52 56.70 -4.99
N GLY A 106 6.45 56.66 -5.95
CA GLY A 106 7.90 56.70 -5.67
C GLY A 106 8.51 55.40 -5.16
N ALA A 107 7.82 54.27 -5.30
CA ALA A 107 8.39 52.96 -4.98
C ALA A 107 9.61 52.64 -5.86
N ALA A 108 10.57 51.91 -5.31
CA ALA A 108 11.76 51.47 -6.03
C ALA A 108 11.39 50.61 -7.26
N GLU A 109 12.11 50.84 -8.36
CA GLU A 109 11.91 50.15 -9.64
C GLU A 109 12.93 49.03 -9.82
N ASP A 110 12.98 48.10 -8.86
CA ASP A 110 13.89 46.95 -8.88
C ASP A 110 13.33 45.78 -8.05
N GLU A 111 14.11 44.72 -7.90
CA GLU A 111 13.80 43.49 -7.17
C GLU A 111 13.85 43.63 -5.64
N THR A 112 14.45 44.71 -5.14
CA THR A 112 14.61 44.98 -3.70
C THR A 112 13.37 45.62 -3.09
N ARG A 113 12.47 46.18 -3.90
CA ARG A 113 11.26 46.87 -3.45
C ARG A 113 10.36 45.99 -2.57
N GLY A 114 9.65 46.60 -1.62
CA GLY A 114 8.75 45.90 -0.70
C GLY A 114 7.27 45.88 -1.14
N CYS A 115 6.95 45.96 -2.43
CA CYS A 115 5.57 46.04 -2.94
C CYS A 115 5.45 45.60 -4.41
N GLY A 116 4.22 45.41 -4.90
CA GLY A 116 3.93 45.26 -6.33
C GLY A 116 4.39 43.95 -6.96
N PHE A 117 4.57 42.91 -6.16
CA PHE A 117 4.76 41.53 -6.63
C PHE A 117 3.43 40.80 -6.65
N ALA A 118 3.34 39.81 -7.53
CA ALA A 118 2.35 38.76 -7.49
C ALA A 118 3.04 37.43 -7.15
N VAL A 119 2.29 36.51 -6.54
CA VAL A 119 2.72 35.12 -6.44
C VAL A 119 2.75 34.53 -7.85
N ASN A 120 3.93 34.12 -8.31
CA ASN A 120 4.08 33.47 -9.61
C ASN A 120 3.79 31.97 -9.51
N GLY A 121 4.21 31.33 -8.41
CA GLY A 121 4.03 29.91 -8.18
C GLY A 121 4.94 29.38 -7.08
N GLN A 122 4.88 28.08 -6.86
CA GLN A 122 5.73 27.36 -5.90
C GLN A 122 6.56 26.32 -6.64
N GLY A 123 7.69 25.94 -6.06
CA GLY A 123 8.53 24.86 -6.56
C GLY A 123 8.91 23.89 -5.46
N VAL A 124 9.30 22.69 -5.89
CA VAL A 124 9.83 21.65 -5.01
C VAL A 124 11.21 21.23 -5.47
N CYS A 125 12.10 20.97 -4.52
CA CYS A 125 13.48 20.60 -4.77
C CYS A 125 14.01 19.71 -3.65
N SER A 126 15.13 19.03 -3.91
CA SER A 126 15.83 18.26 -2.89
C SER A 126 16.53 19.21 -1.90
N PRO A 127 16.30 19.10 -0.59
CA PRO A 127 16.93 19.96 0.41
C PRO A 127 18.46 20.06 0.23
N GLY A 128 19.00 21.27 0.32
CA GLY A 128 20.43 21.53 0.16
C GLY A 128 20.95 21.52 -1.29
N SER A 129 20.16 21.08 -2.26
CA SER A 129 20.55 21.13 -3.68
C SER A 129 20.55 22.56 -4.23
N LEU A 130 21.40 22.85 -5.21
CA LEU A 130 21.43 24.15 -5.88
C LEU A 130 20.33 24.22 -6.95
N VAL A 131 19.44 25.20 -6.83
CA VAL A 131 18.34 25.45 -7.77
C VAL A 131 18.64 26.68 -8.61
N SER A 132 18.35 26.61 -9.91
CA SER A 132 18.42 27.75 -10.83
C SER A 132 17.04 27.98 -11.44
N LEU A 133 16.46 29.15 -11.16
CA LEU A 133 15.13 29.54 -11.62
C LEU A 133 15.29 30.65 -12.65
N GLU A 134 14.81 30.41 -13.86
CA GLU A 134 15.08 31.24 -15.04
C GLU A 134 13.76 31.69 -15.68
N GLY A 135 13.67 32.99 -15.96
CA GLY A 135 12.59 33.57 -16.75
C GLY A 135 12.74 33.32 -18.25
N SER A 136 11.61 33.13 -18.92
CA SER A 136 11.46 33.07 -20.38
C SER A 136 10.07 33.63 -20.76
N SER A 137 9.78 33.88 -22.04
CA SER A 137 8.42 34.28 -22.48
C SER A 137 7.56 33.15 -23.04
N GLY A 138 8.04 31.90 -23.00
CA GLY A 138 7.29 30.71 -23.45
C GLY A 138 7.24 30.57 -24.98
N GLY A 139 8.16 29.76 -25.54
CA GLY A 139 8.08 29.35 -26.96
C GLY A 139 9.40 28.98 -27.64
N ALA A 140 10.53 29.62 -27.30
CA ALA A 140 11.84 29.29 -27.86
C ALA A 140 13.01 29.89 -27.03
N LEU A 141 14.22 29.36 -27.20
CA LEU A 141 15.49 29.77 -26.56
C LEU A 141 15.94 31.24 -26.84
N ARG A 142 15.12 32.07 -27.49
CA ARG A 142 15.46 33.43 -27.93
C ARG A 142 14.42 34.50 -27.64
N GLU A 143 13.37 34.19 -26.89
CA GLU A 143 12.37 35.19 -26.60
C GLU A 143 12.63 35.91 -25.26
N ARG A 144 12.50 37.25 -25.30
CA ARG A 144 12.79 38.18 -24.21
C ARG A 144 11.55 38.35 -23.33
N CYS A 145 11.73 38.43 -22.02
CA CYS A 145 10.63 38.76 -21.12
C CYS A 145 10.07 40.16 -21.42
N MET A 146 8.75 40.32 -21.27
CA MET A 146 8.10 41.63 -21.47
C MET A 146 8.00 42.40 -20.17
N GLY A 147 8.18 43.72 -20.22
CA GLY A 147 7.98 44.61 -19.06
C GLY A 147 9.10 44.57 -18.02
N LYS A 148 10.29 44.05 -18.38
CA LYS A 148 11.48 43.93 -17.51
C LYS A 148 11.12 43.35 -16.15
N PRO A 149 10.66 42.09 -16.06
CA PRO A 149 10.22 41.52 -14.80
C PRO A 149 11.33 41.45 -13.76
N VAL A 150 10.93 41.46 -12.50
CA VAL A 150 11.77 41.18 -11.34
C VAL A 150 11.28 39.90 -10.67
N LEU A 151 12.21 39.17 -10.07
CA LEU A 151 11.96 37.89 -9.43
C LEU A 151 12.45 37.92 -7.99
N ARG A 152 11.66 37.37 -7.07
CA ARG A 152 12.08 37.06 -5.70
C ARG A 152 11.68 35.64 -5.36
N VAL A 153 12.55 34.93 -4.67
CA VAL A 153 12.31 33.57 -4.21
C VAL A 153 12.38 33.55 -2.69
N CYS A 154 11.37 32.91 -2.12
CA CYS A 154 11.13 32.78 -0.70
C CYS A 154 11.15 31.31 -0.30
N GLU A 155 11.66 31.02 0.89
CA GLU A 155 11.64 29.70 1.51
C GLU A 155 10.21 29.29 1.88
N GLY A 156 9.91 28.02 1.67
CA GLY A 156 8.66 27.40 2.06
C GLY A 156 7.45 27.93 1.29
N GLU A 157 6.31 27.89 1.96
CA GLU A 157 5.00 28.21 1.39
C GLU A 157 4.56 29.66 1.67
N ALA A 158 5.44 30.54 2.13
CA ALA A 158 5.10 31.92 2.45
C ALA A 158 5.84 32.93 1.54
N PRO A 159 5.22 34.08 1.22
CA PRO A 159 5.93 35.17 0.60
C PRO A 159 6.86 35.85 1.63
N CYS A 160 7.88 36.56 1.15
CA CYS A 160 8.92 37.15 1.97
C CYS A 160 9.33 38.55 1.46
N GLU A 161 9.87 39.35 2.37
CA GLU A 161 10.51 40.63 2.05
C GLU A 161 11.98 40.42 1.66
N HIS A 162 12.54 41.37 0.90
CA HIS A 162 13.95 41.32 0.48
C HIS A 162 14.87 41.29 1.70
N GLN A 163 15.82 40.35 1.71
CA GLN A 163 16.77 40.13 2.82
C GLN A 163 16.13 39.91 4.20
N ALA A 164 14.82 39.64 4.27
CA ALA A 164 14.14 39.28 5.51
C ALA A 164 14.21 37.76 5.75
N ARG A 165 13.62 37.31 6.86
CA ARG A 165 13.50 35.87 7.14
C ARG A 165 12.78 35.16 6.00
N GLY A 166 13.35 34.04 5.54
CA GLY A 166 12.83 33.25 4.43
C GLY A 166 13.16 33.82 3.05
N TYR A 167 13.92 34.91 2.93
CA TYR A 167 14.45 35.35 1.64
C TYR A 167 15.55 34.39 1.17
N LEU A 168 15.44 33.91 -0.08
CA LEU A 168 16.45 33.04 -0.69
C LEU A 168 17.28 33.79 -1.74
N ALA A 169 16.62 34.45 -2.69
CA ALA A 169 17.28 35.21 -3.75
C ALA A 169 16.31 36.18 -4.43
N SER A 170 16.86 37.18 -5.12
CA SER A 170 16.11 38.01 -6.06
C SER A 170 16.99 38.42 -7.22
N ALA A 171 16.38 38.70 -8.36
CA ALA A 171 17.09 39.20 -9.52
C ALA A 171 16.23 40.18 -10.33
N ASN A 172 16.96 41.08 -10.97
CA ASN A 172 16.50 41.96 -12.01
C ASN A 172 16.57 41.30 -13.39
N SER A 173 15.76 41.78 -14.33
CA SER A 173 16.02 41.56 -15.76
C SER A 173 17.37 42.19 -16.15
N ASP A 174 18.30 41.41 -16.70
CA ASP A 174 19.60 41.88 -17.21
C ASP A 174 19.45 42.45 -18.63
N VAL A 175 20.10 43.58 -18.90
CA VAL A 175 20.08 44.30 -20.18
C VAL A 175 20.95 43.59 -21.24
N THR A 176 21.89 42.74 -20.83
CA THR A 176 22.94 42.19 -21.70
C THR A 176 22.68 40.75 -22.18
N LEU A 177 21.81 40.00 -21.48
CA LEU A 177 21.51 38.59 -21.75
C LEU A 177 20.01 38.33 -21.65
N ASN A 178 19.27 38.48 -22.76
CA ASN A 178 17.88 38.03 -22.91
C ASN A 178 16.85 38.49 -21.85
N ASP A 179 16.91 39.74 -21.37
CA ASP A 179 15.85 40.51 -20.67
C ASP A 179 15.03 39.82 -19.56
N CYS A 180 15.40 38.63 -19.10
CA CYS A 180 14.68 37.84 -18.12
C CYS A 180 15.55 37.66 -16.87
N PRO A 181 14.98 37.79 -15.66
CA PRO A 181 15.71 37.54 -14.43
C PRO A 181 16.04 36.05 -14.30
N SER A 182 17.21 35.77 -13.72
CA SER A 182 17.58 34.42 -13.29
C SER A 182 18.17 34.50 -11.88
N VAL A 183 17.84 33.52 -11.05
CA VAL A 183 18.36 33.41 -9.68
C VAL A 183 18.91 32.01 -9.44
N ARG A 184 19.94 31.94 -8.60
CA ARG A 184 20.48 30.69 -8.08
C ARG A 184 20.42 30.72 -6.57
N PHE A 185 19.90 29.67 -5.96
CA PHE A 185 19.75 29.57 -4.50
C PHE A 185 19.84 28.12 -4.04
N THR A 186 20.16 27.92 -2.76
CA THR A 186 20.15 26.60 -2.14
C THR A 186 18.73 26.23 -1.73
N CYS A 187 18.29 25.04 -2.11
CA CYS A 187 16.97 24.53 -1.75
C CYS A 187 16.81 24.48 -0.21
N PRO A 188 15.73 25.04 0.35
CA PRO A 188 15.52 25.06 1.79
C PRO A 188 15.31 23.65 2.36
N ALA A 189 15.43 23.52 3.68
CA ALA A 189 15.25 22.26 4.39
C ALA A 189 13.85 21.66 4.18
N SER A 190 12.83 22.51 4.04
CA SER A 190 11.46 22.12 3.71
C SER A 190 11.33 21.47 2.32
N GLY A 191 12.28 21.71 1.42
CA GLY A 191 12.21 21.28 0.02
C GLY A 191 11.18 22.03 -0.81
N VAL A 192 10.62 23.13 -0.30
CA VAL A 192 9.58 23.93 -0.95
C VAL A 192 10.02 25.39 -1.00
N TYR A 193 9.75 26.09 -2.09
CA TYR A 193 9.96 27.53 -2.21
C TYR A 193 8.81 28.21 -2.93
N THR A 194 8.61 29.50 -2.66
CA THR A 194 7.59 30.35 -3.28
C THR A 194 8.27 31.44 -4.11
N ALA A 195 7.91 31.55 -5.39
CA ALA A 195 8.42 32.56 -6.29
C ALA A 195 7.41 33.70 -6.45
N LEU A 196 7.90 34.92 -6.24
CA LEU A 196 7.17 36.17 -6.46
C LEU A 196 7.74 36.85 -7.69
N ALA A 197 6.87 37.40 -8.53
CA ALA A 197 7.29 38.14 -9.72
C ALA A 197 6.42 39.36 -9.95
N GLY A 198 6.98 40.36 -10.62
CA GLY A 198 6.27 41.58 -11.00
C GLY A 198 7.04 42.36 -12.06
N PRO A 199 6.46 43.43 -12.62
CA PRO A 199 7.17 44.31 -13.54
C PRO A 199 8.27 45.08 -12.78
N ARG A 200 9.37 45.49 -13.41
CA ARG A 200 10.34 46.39 -12.75
C ARG A 200 9.68 47.70 -12.30
N THR A 201 8.94 48.34 -13.19
CA THR A 201 8.15 49.53 -12.88
C THR A 201 6.77 49.09 -12.38
N PRO A 202 6.40 49.35 -11.11
CA PRO A 202 5.14 48.89 -10.55
C PRO A 202 3.92 49.33 -11.39
N GLY A 203 3.02 48.39 -11.67
CA GLY A 203 1.81 48.65 -12.45
C GLY A 203 1.97 48.59 -13.97
N ALA A 204 3.20 48.46 -14.50
CA ALA A 204 3.41 48.24 -15.94
C ALA A 204 2.95 46.85 -16.39
N ALA A 205 2.62 46.71 -17.68
CA ALA A 205 2.37 45.41 -18.29
C ALA A 205 3.67 44.60 -18.36
N TRP A 206 3.60 43.31 -18.03
CA TRP A 206 4.75 42.41 -18.02
C TRP A 206 4.33 40.97 -18.29
N GLN A 207 5.28 40.16 -18.75
CA GLN A 207 5.08 38.74 -18.98
C GLN A 207 6.37 37.97 -18.73
N MET A 208 6.27 36.90 -17.95
CA MET A 208 7.36 35.97 -17.65
C MET A 208 6.81 34.61 -17.28
N GLN A 209 7.39 33.57 -17.84
CA GLN A 209 7.24 32.19 -17.44
C GLN A 209 8.55 31.70 -16.81
N LEU A 210 8.49 31.22 -15.58
CA LEU A 210 9.64 30.67 -14.88
C LEU A 210 9.78 29.17 -15.16
N THR A 211 11.02 28.74 -15.30
CA THR A 211 11.40 27.33 -15.40
C THR A 211 12.52 27.03 -14.42
N SER A 212 12.53 25.83 -13.83
CA SER A 212 13.61 25.40 -12.95
C SER A 212 14.48 24.37 -13.65
N ARG A 213 15.81 24.50 -13.52
CA ARG A 213 16.77 23.48 -13.98
C ARG A 213 16.97 22.33 -12.98
N ALA A 214 16.50 22.48 -11.74
CA ALA A 214 16.59 21.46 -10.71
C ALA A 214 15.31 21.43 -9.86
N GLY A 215 14.77 20.23 -9.62
CA GLY A 215 13.45 20.08 -9.03
C GLY A 215 12.33 20.37 -10.02
N ALA A 216 11.14 20.69 -9.51
CA ALA A 216 9.96 20.95 -10.33
C ALA A 216 9.38 22.34 -10.05
N TYR A 217 9.09 23.08 -11.14
CA TYR A 217 8.41 24.36 -11.11
C TYR A 217 7.59 24.56 -12.40
N PRO A 218 6.34 25.07 -12.32
CA PRO A 218 5.57 25.23 -11.09
C PRO A 218 5.14 23.87 -10.54
N ALA A 219 5.12 23.75 -9.21
CA ALA A 219 4.63 22.59 -8.49
C ALA A 219 3.34 22.94 -7.74
N THR A 220 2.34 22.07 -7.83
CA THR A 220 1.08 22.18 -7.07
C THR A 220 1.02 21.20 -5.88
N ARG A 221 2.00 20.30 -5.80
CA ARG A 221 2.10 19.27 -4.77
C ARG A 221 3.56 18.92 -4.51
N LYS A 222 3.86 18.58 -3.25
CA LYS A 222 5.09 17.87 -2.87
C LYS A 222 4.78 16.38 -2.81
N VAL A 223 5.63 15.57 -3.42
CA VAL A 223 5.51 14.11 -3.40
C VAL A 223 6.47 13.58 -2.34
N LEU A 224 5.96 12.78 -1.40
CA LEU A 224 6.73 12.10 -0.36
C LEU A 224 6.73 10.59 -0.65
N ARG A 225 7.88 9.96 -0.43
CA ARG A 225 8.22 8.58 -0.82
C ARG A 225 9.17 7.96 0.19
N GLY A 226 9.23 6.63 0.25
CA GLY A 226 10.15 5.91 1.14
C GLY A 226 10.14 6.46 2.58
N GLU A 227 11.33 6.79 3.10
CA GLU A 227 11.52 7.31 4.45
C GLU A 227 10.87 8.68 4.70
N ASP A 228 10.55 9.48 3.67
CA ASP A 228 9.78 10.73 3.84
C ASP A 228 8.36 10.49 4.37
N LEU A 229 7.90 9.24 4.40
CA LEU A 229 6.62 8.82 4.96
C LEU A 229 6.70 8.43 6.44
N ILE A 230 7.88 8.40 7.06
CA ILE A 230 7.99 8.15 8.50
C ILE A 230 7.27 9.28 9.26
N GLY A 231 6.40 8.89 10.20
CA GLY A 231 5.48 9.77 10.92
C GLY A 231 4.17 10.06 10.17
N ALA A 232 3.99 9.56 8.94
CA ALA A 232 2.73 9.71 8.23
C ALA A 232 1.62 8.90 8.89
N ARG A 233 0.43 9.51 8.98
CA ARG A 233 -0.76 8.92 9.59
C ARG A 233 -1.81 8.58 8.53
N LEU A 234 -2.10 7.29 8.40
CA LEU A 234 -2.99 6.70 7.40
C LEU A 234 -4.40 6.56 7.94
N ARG A 235 -5.40 6.81 7.09
CA ARG A 235 -6.81 6.76 7.45
C ARG A 235 -7.42 5.40 7.13
N GLN A 236 -8.33 4.94 8.00
CA GLN A 236 -9.12 3.72 7.81
C GLN A 236 -10.59 4.04 7.47
N PRO A 237 -11.34 3.12 6.82
CA PRO A 237 -12.74 3.35 6.43
C PRO A 237 -13.77 3.50 7.57
N SER A 238 -13.48 3.08 8.81
CA SER A 238 -14.42 3.11 9.96
C SER A 238 -14.25 4.34 10.86
N GLY A 239 -15.35 4.92 11.34
CA GLY A 239 -15.42 6.26 11.98
C GLY A 239 -15.16 6.35 13.49
N GLY A 240 -13.91 6.17 13.94
CA GLY A 240 -13.43 6.54 15.30
C GLY A 240 -11.96 6.13 15.54
N PRO A 241 -11.14 6.84 16.36
CA PRO A 241 -9.68 6.84 16.23
C PRO A 241 -8.99 5.56 16.78
N PRO A 242 -7.77 5.23 16.30
CA PRO A 242 -6.89 6.20 15.66
C PRO A 242 -6.34 5.81 14.29
N LEU A 243 -5.76 6.83 13.65
CA LEU A 243 -4.97 6.67 12.43
C LEU A 243 -3.87 5.62 12.65
N LEU A 244 -3.37 5.08 11.55
CA LEU A 244 -2.20 4.21 11.56
C LEU A 244 -0.97 5.08 11.32
N GLU A 245 0.05 5.03 12.16
CA GLU A 245 1.27 5.78 11.94
C GLU A 245 2.35 4.89 11.37
N ILE A 246 2.95 5.32 10.25
CA ILE A 246 4.15 4.70 9.71
C ILE A 246 5.31 5.09 10.61
N THR A 247 5.94 4.12 11.26
CA THR A 247 7.06 4.35 12.17
C THR A 247 8.41 4.06 11.53
N ASP A 248 8.43 3.21 10.51
CA ASP A 248 9.64 2.85 9.77
C ASP A 248 9.31 2.41 8.35
N VAL A 249 10.27 2.58 7.43
CA VAL A 249 10.14 2.24 6.02
C VAL A 249 11.45 1.65 5.52
N THR A 250 11.39 0.51 4.83
CA THR A 250 12.58 -0.10 4.24
C THR A 250 12.32 -0.66 2.84
N HIS A 251 13.38 -0.74 2.04
CA HIS A 251 13.30 -1.41 0.74
C HIS A 251 13.26 -2.93 0.92
N ALA A 252 12.32 -3.59 0.25
CA ALA A 252 12.17 -5.04 0.32
C ALA A 252 13.39 -5.80 -0.26
N ASN A 253 14.16 -5.19 -1.15
CA ASN A 253 15.38 -5.78 -1.71
C ASN A 253 16.59 -5.73 -0.75
N ALA A 254 16.47 -5.05 0.38
CA ALA A 254 17.44 -5.05 1.48
C ALA A 254 16.97 -5.93 2.65
N PHE A 255 15.73 -6.43 2.60
CA PHE A 255 15.15 -7.26 3.63
C PHE A 255 15.19 -8.75 3.23
N PRO A 256 15.88 -9.61 4.01
CA PRO A 256 15.92 -11.05 3.71
C PRO A 256 14.51 -11.64 3.84
N ALA A 257 14.16 -12.56 2.95
CA ALA A 257 12.88 -13.26 3.06
C ALA A 257 12.84 -14.02 4.40
N PRO A 258 11.73 -13.94 5.18
CA PRO A 258 11.59 -14.70 6.41
C PRO A 258 11.54 -16.22 6.17
N GLU A 259 11.29 -16.64 4.93
CA GLU A 259 11.13 -18.03 4.52
C GLU A 259 11.81 -18.22 3.17
N GLY A 260 12.59 -19.30 3.01
CA GLY A 260 13.35 -19.59 1.80
C GLY A 260 14.72 -18.89 1.75
N SER A 261 15.45 -19.12 0.65
CA SER A 261 16.67 -18.37 0.33
C SER A 261 16.34 -17.16 -0.54
N GLY A 262 16.79 -15.96 -0.17
CA GLY A 262 16.71 -14.78 -1.02
C GLY A 262 16.15 -13.53 -0.33
N MET A 263 15.73 -12.56 -1.16
CA MET A 263 15.16 -11.28 -0.73
C MET A 263 13.65 -11.30 -0.87
N TRP A 264 12.97 -10.46 -0.09
CA TRP A 264 11.51 -10.32 -0.16
C TRP A 264 11.00 -9.92 -1.56
N GLU A 265 11.73 -9.00 -2.22
CA GLU A 265 11.47 -8.61 -3.59
C GLU A 265 12.75 -8.00 -4.21
N PRO A 266 13.44 -8.69 -5.14
CA PRO A 266 14.78 -8.29 -5.57
C PRO A 266 14.84 -7.08 -6.52
N SER A 267 13.75 -6.70 -7.22
CA SER A 267 13.77 -5.56 -8.15
C SER A 267 13.84 -4.20 -7.45
N GLY A 268 13.53 -4.13 -6.16
CA GLY A 268 13.60 -2.90 -5.36
C GLY A 268 12.43 -1.94 -5.60
N HIS A 269 11.33 -2.43 -6.17
CA HIS A 269 10.10 -1.64 -6.37
C HIS A 269 9.11 -1.76 -5.21
N THR A 270 9.40 -2.64 -4.26
CA THR A 270 8.59 -2.86 -3.06
C THR A 270 9.23 -2.20 -1.85
N PHE A 271 8.39 -1.53 -1.06
CA PHE A 271 8.73 -1.05 0.27
C PHE A 271 7.92 -1.80 1.33
N LEU A 272 8.54 -2.02 2.48
CA LEU A 272 7.92 -2.56 3.66
C LEU A 272 7.76 -1.45 4.70
N TYR A 273 6.68 -1.52 5.47
CA TYR A 273 6.30 -0.49 6.43
C TYR A 273 6.09 -1.09 7.82
N GLN A 274 6.73 -0.52 8.84
CA GLN A 274 6.28 -0.70 10.21
C GLN A 274 5.19 0.31 10.49
N VAL A 275 4.08 -0.17 11.02
CA VAL A 275 2.88 0.64 11.20
C VAL A 275 2.35 0.40 12.60
N HIS A 276 2.03 1.46 13.34
CA HIS A 276 1.48 1.39 14.68
C HIS A 276 0.07 1.97 14.72
N HIS A 277 -0.78 1.45 15.61
CA HIS A 277 -2.03 2.11 15.98
C HIS A 277 -1.72 3.36 16.81
N VAL A 278 -2.24 4.53 16.41
CA VAL A 278 -2.05 5.81 17.14
C VAL A 278 -2.92 5.89 18.41
N SER A 279 -2.73 5.01 19.38
CA SER A 279 -3.58 4.97 20.58
C SER A 279 -3.43 6.21 21.47
N SER A 280 -4.46 6.52 22.28
CA SER A 280 -4.35 7.45 23.42
C SER A 280 -3.65 6.81 24.63
N SER A 281 -3.42 5.49 24.61
CA SER A 281 -2.65 4.78 25.62
C SER A 281 -1.13 4.96 25.42
N PRO A 282 -0.34 4.92 26.50
CA PRO A 282 1.09 5.24 26.46
C PRO A 282 1.97 4.25 25.66
N SER A 283 1.44 3.09 25.25
CA SER A 283 2.13 2.18 24.32
C SER A 283 1.39 2.10 22.98
N PRO A 284 1.99 2.63 21.90
CA PRO A 284 1.55 2.32 20.54
C PRO A 284 1.69 0.82 20.28
N ALA A 285 0.64 0.18 19.76
CA ALA A 285 0.66 -1.23 19.40
C ALA A 285 1.02 -1.40 17.91
N PRO A 286 1.92 -2.33 17.55
CA PRO A 286 2.23 -2.61 16.15
C PRO A 286 0.99 -3.18 15.44
N LEU A 287 0.83 -2.79 14.17
CA LEU A 287 -0.19 -3.33 13.26
C LEU A 287 0.03 -4.83 13.03
N CYS A 288 1.29 -5.21 12.87
CA CYS A 288 1.75 -6.56 12.63
C CYS A 288 2.34 -7.12 13.92
N ALA A 289 1.48 -7.63 14.79
CA ALA A 289 1.88 -8.18 16.08
C ALA A 289 2.57 -9.57 15.98
N LEU A 290 2.47 -10.21 14.82
CA LEU A 290 3.06 -11.52 14.52
C LEU A 290 4.15 -11.37 13.46
N GLY A 291 5.14 -12.26 13.51
CA GLY A 291 6.20 -12.32 12.51
C GLY A 291 7.29 -11.25 12.72
N VAL A 292 7.80 -10.69 11.63
CA VAL A 292 8.89 -9.69 11.63
C VAL A 292 8.40 -8.25 11.73
N ASN A 293 7.10 -8.04 11.97
CA ASN A 293 6.45 -6.73 12.14
C ASN A 293 6.57 -5.83 10.90
N TRP A 294 6.46 -6.40 9.70
CA TRP A 294 6.48 -5.62 8.45
C TRP A 294 5.19 -5.82 7.66
N ALA A 295 4.65 -4.71 7.14
CA ALA A 295 3.49 -4.72 6.26
C ALA A 295 3.89 -4.38 4.82
N VAL A 296 3.27 -5.07 3.86
CA VAL A 296 3.34 -4.73 2.44
C VAL A 296 2.02 -4.11 1.97
N PRO A 297 2.05 -3.00 1.20
CA PRO A 297 0.85 -2.43 0.60
C PRO A 297 0.47 -3.21 -0.67
N VAL A 298 -0.80 -3.59 -0.76
CA VAL A 298 -1.34 -4.35 -1.89
C VAL A 298 -2.58 -3.65 -2.44
N LYS A 299 -2.59 -3.41 -3.76
CA LYS A 299 -3.72 -2.77 -4.45
C LYS A 299 -4.96 -3.66 -4.42
N GLY A 300 -6.11 -3.03 -4.17
CA GLY A 300 -7.39 -3.71 -3.98
C GLY A 300 -7.67 -3.94 -2.50
N LEU A 301 -8.87 -4.44 -2.21
CA LEU A 301 -9.34 -4.73 -0.87
C LEU A 301 -9.70 -6.21 -0.75
N PHE A 302 -9.35 -6.83 0.37
CA PHE A 302 -9.74 -8.19 0.68
C PHE A 302 -10.86 -8.22 1.72
N THR A 303 -11.88 -9.05 1.47
CA THR A 303 -12.95 -9.34 2.45
C THR A 303 -12.48 -10.34 3.50
N GLU A 304 -13.25 -10.50 4.58
CA GLU A 304 -13.02 -11.59 5.55
C GLU A 304 -13.04 -12.97 4.91
N ARG A 305 -13.89 -13.14 3.89
CA ARG A 305 -14.00 -14.38 3.14
C ARG A 305 -12.84 -14.60 2.21
N GLY A 306 -11.87 -13.69 2.11
CA GLY A 306 -10.73 -13.82 1.18
C GLY A 306 -11.04 -13.40 -0.25
N ASP A 307 -12.19 -12.77 -0.52
CA ASP A 307 -12.49 -12.22 -1.84
C ASP A 307 -11.74 -10.91 -2.05
N ARG A 308 -11.17 -10.73 -3.24
CA ARG A 308 -10.52 -9.49 -3.63
C ARG A 308 -11.47 -8.61 -4.44
N GLN A 309 -11.49 -7.32 -4.14
CA GLN A 309 -12.24 -6.30 -4.87
C GLN A 309 -11.31 -5.18 -5.31
N GLU A 310 -11.47 -4.70 -6.55
CA GLU A 310 -10.82 -3.46 -6.97
C GLU A 310 -11.35 -2.28 -6.18
N SER A 311 -10.47 -1.31 -5.89
CA SER A 311 -10.86 -0.11 -5.16
C SER A 311 -10.05 1.09 -5.63
N THR A 312 -10.77 2.17 -5.92
CA THR A 312 -10.21 3.51 -6.12
C THR A 312 -10.16 4.32 -4.82
N ARG A 313 -10.71 3.77 -3.73
CA ARG A 313 -10.84 4.47 -2.44
C ARG A 313 -9.80 4.04 -1.40
N GLY A 314 -9.22 2.86 -1.57
CA GLY A 314 -8.23 2.35 -0.62
C GLY A 314 -7.51 1.11 -1.13
N PHE A 315 -6.61 0.62 -0.29
CA PHE A 315 -5.75 -0.54 -0.52
C PHE A 315 -5.61 -1.35 0.77
N THR A 316 -5.10 -2.57 0.67
CA THR A 316 -4.88 -3.46 1.80
C THR A 316 -3.42 -3.37 2.28
N LEU A 317 -3.21 -3.41 3.60
CA LEU A 317 -1.92 -3.72 4.20
C LEU A 317 -1.92 -5.20 4.60
N GLY A 318 -0.96 -5.97 4.11
CA GLY A 318 -0.76 -7.36 4.51
C GLY A 318 0.46 -7.47 5.42
N CYS A 319 0.28 -7.97 6.65
CA CYS A 319 1.40 -8.25 7.55
C CYS A 319 2.17 -9.49 7.10
N ASP A 320 3.46 -9.54 7.37
CA ASP A 320 4.39 -10.58 6.89
C ASP A 320 3.97 -12.02 7.23
N ALA A 321 3.30 -12.21 8.37
CA ALA A 321 2.77 -13.50 8.80
C ALA A 321 1.52 -13.94 8.01
N GLY A 322 0.78 -12.99 7.42
CA GLY A 322 -0.47 -13.24 6.71
C GLY A 322 -0.26 -13.65 5.25
N VAL A 323 -1.14 -14.51 4.73
CA VAL A 323 -0.96 -15.09 3.39
C VAL A 323 -1.00 -14.07 2.24
N ILE A 324 -1.62 -12.89 2.44
CA ILE A 324 -1.53 -11.78 1.47
C ILE A 324 -0.07 -11.40 1.23
N ALA A 325 0.70 -11.22 2.31
CA ALA A 325 2.11 -10.87 2.24
C ALA A 325 2.97 -12.08 1.80
N LYS A 326 2.63 -13.30 2.25
CA LYS A 326 3.30 -14.54 1.80
C LYS A 326 3.23 -14.72 0.28
N CYS A 327 2.04 -14.65 -0.30
CA CYS A 327 1.86 -14.76 -1.74
C CYS A 327 2.55 -13.64 -2.52
N TYR A 328 2.60 -12.43 -1.95
CA TYR A 328 3.34 -11.33 -2.55
C TYR A 328 4.85 -11.62 -2.61
N ARG A 329 5.45 -12.09 -1.51
CA ARG A 329 6.89 -12.42 -1.46
C ARG A 329 7.26 -13.66 -2.25
N TRP A 330 6.32 -14.57 -2.49
CA TRP A 330 6.53 -15.69 -3.43
C TRP A 330 6.58 -15.23 -4.89
N GLY A 331 6.41 -13.94 -5.15
CA GLY A 331 6.57 -13.32 -6.47
C GLY A 331 5.27 -12.88 -7.12
N TYR A 332 4.10 -13.27 -6.59
CA TYR A 332 2.79 -12.85 -7.10
C TYR A 332 2.49 -11.39 -6.75
N GLN A 333 3.24 -10.46 -7.33
CA GLN A 333 3.13 -9.03 -7.08
C GLN A 333 2.10 -8.42 -8.03
N PRO A 334 0.91 -8.00 -7.55
CA PRO A 334 -0.17 -7.58 -8.44
C PRO A 334 0.18 -6.41 -9.37
N TRP A 335 1.17 -5.59 -8.98
CA TRP A 335 1.62 -4.47 -9.79
C TRP A 335 2.41 -4.87 -11.05
N LEU A 336 2.81 -6.14 -11.20
CA LEU A 336 3.41 -6.65 -12.44
C LEU A 336 2.43 -6.59 -13.62
N ASP A 337 1.11 -6.57 -13.36
CA ASP A 337 0.09 -6.34 -14.39
C ASP A 337 0.00 -4.86 -14.84
N GLY A 338 0.71 -3.95 -14.16
CA GLY A 338 0.68 -2.51 -14.43
C GLY A 338 -0.53 -1.82 -13.79
N ALA A 339 -1.16 -0.90 -14.53
CA ALA A 339 -2.23 -0.07 -13.99
C ALA A 339 -3.56 -0.82 -13.79
N THR A 340 -3.80 -1.87 -14.58
CA THR A 340 -5.03 -2.66 -14.60
C THR A 340 -4.73 -4.06 -14.13
N SER A 341 -5.57 -4.60 -13.26
CA SER A 341 -5.43 -5.97 -12.77
C SER A 341 -5.53 -7.00 -13.88
N GLY A 342 -4.65 -7.99 -13.84
CA GLY A 342 -4.47 -8.98 -14.88
C GLY A 342 -4.21 -10.38 -14.32
N PRO A 343 -3.47 -11.23 -15.07
CA PRO A 343 -3.15 -12.58 -14.66
C PRO A 343 -2.41 -12.67 -13.32
N VAL A 344 -1.44 -11.80 -13.04
CA VAL A 344 -0.64 -11.87 -11.80
C VAL A 344 -1.50 -11.52 -10.59
N THR A 345 -2.38 -10.54 -10.71
CA THR A 345 -3.34 -10.17 -9.67
C THR A 345 -4.29 -11.33 -9.34
N ARG A 346 -4.76 -12.06 -10.36
CA ARG A 346 -5.59 -13.25 -10.13
C ARG A 346 -4.79 -14.38 -9.50
N ALA A 347 -3.55 -14.60 -9.93
CA ALA A 347 -2.67 -15.59 -9.33
C ALA A 347 -2.34 -15.27 -7.86
N HIS A 348 -2.09 -14.00 -7.51
CA HIS A 348 -1.94 -13.57 -6.11
C HIS A 348 -3.18 -13.92 -5.29
N TRP A 349 -4.38 -13.60 -5.80
CA TRP A 349 -5.63 -13.92 -5.14
C TRP A 349 -5.82 -15.44 -4.96
N SER A 350 -5.63 -16.24 -6.03
CA SER A 350 -5.66 -17.70 -5.97
C SER A 350 -4.64 -18.29 -5.00
N CYS A 351 -3.42 -17.75 -5.00
CA CYS A 351 -2.39 -18.12 -4.04
C CYS A 351 -2.87 -17.90 -2.60
N THR A 352 -3.56 -16.79 -2.30
CA THR A 352 -4.06 -16.59 -0.93
C THR A 352 -5.06 -17.67 -0.52
N ARG A 353 -5.85 -18.21 -1.46
CA ARG A 353 -6.76 -19.34 -1.21
C ARG A 353 -5.96 -20.62 -0.94
N MET A 354 -5.03 -20.94 -1.84
CA MET A 354 -4.13 -22.09 -1.76
C MET A 354 -3.31 -22.13 -0.46
N ALA A 355 -2.72 -21.00 -0.09
CA ALA A 355 -1.85 -20.84 1.08
C ALA A 355 -2.59 -20.90 2.42
N ARG A 356 -3.93 -20.89 2.40
CA ARG A 356 -4.78 -21.21 3.56
C ARG A 356 -5.42 -22.59 3.46
N ALA A 357 -5.23 -23.32 2.36
CA ALA A 357 -6.10 -24.41 1.96
C ALA A 357 -7.59 -24.03 2.09
N ASP A 358 -8.00 -22.90 1.51
CA ASP A 358 -9.38 -22.42 1.57
C ASP A 358 -10.28 -23.22 0.62
N TYR A 359 -10.43 -24.52 0.92
CA TYR A 359 -11.06 -25.50 0.04
C TYR A 359 -12.53 -25.18 -0.23
N CYS A 360 -13.21 -24.52 0.71
CA CYS A 360 -14.59 -24.12 0.53
C CYS A 360 -14.75 -22.75 -0.15
N GLY A 361 -13.66 -21.99 -0.34
CA GLY A 361 -13.73 -20.67 -0.98
C GLY A 361 -14.40 -19.59 -0.13
N GLN A 362 -14.53 -19.80 1.18
CA GLN A 362 -15.29 -18.92 2.08
C GLN A 362 -14.43 -18.25 3.14
N GLY A 363 -13.10 -18.41 3.08
CA GLY A 363 -12.14 -17.77 3.98
C GLY A 363 -11.70 -18.67 5.14
N THR A 364 -12.42 -19.75 5.42
CA THR A 364 -12.02 -20.76 6.41
C THR A 364 -10.77 -21.48 5.94
N SER A 365 -9.75 -21.52 6.79
CA SER A 365 -8.51 -22.21 6.51
C SER A 365 -8.60 -23.69 6.90
N PHE A 366 -8.09 -24.57 6.03
CA PHE A 366 -7.95 -26.01 6.28
C PHE A 366 -6.46 -26.42 6.25
N THR A 367 -5.62 -25.54 6.80
CA THR A 367 -4.20 -25.80 7.01
C THR A 367 -3.81 -25.43 8.43
N GLN A 368 -2.60 -25.82 8.80
CA GLN A 368 -1.91 -25.31 9.98
C GLN A 368 -0.80 -24.37 9.53
N ASP A 369 -0.51 -23.35 10.34
CA ASP A 369 0.62 -22.44 10.09
C ASP A 369 1.90 -23.26 9.93
N GLY A 370 2.72 -22.92 8.93
CA GLY A 370 3.98 -23.62 8.70
C GLY A 370 3.90 -24.90 7.88
N THR A 371 2.70 -25.38 7.53
CA THR A 371 2.59 -26.59 6.71
C THR A 371 3.32 -26.38 5.38
N ARG A 372 4.22 -27.28 5.03
CA ARG A 372 5.02 -27.20 3.80
C ARG A 372 4.16 -27.51 2.57
N ILE A 373 4.33 -26.68 1.53
CA ILE A 373 3.82 -26.95 0.18
C ILE A 373 4.87 -26.63 -0.88
N ARG A 374 4.68 -27.17 -2.09
CA ARG A 374 5.41 -26.75 -3.29
C ARG A 374 4.42 -26.19 -4.32
N PRO A 375 4.24 -24.86 -4.39
CA PRO A 375 3.37 -24.23 -5.36
C PRO A 375 4.07 -24.01 -6.71
N TRP A 376 3.28 -23.80 -7.76
CA TRP A 376 3.72 -23.27 -9.05
C TRP A 376 2.54 -22.65 -9.79
N ASP A 377 2.79 -22.03 -10.94
CA ASP A 377 1.74 -21.44 -11.78
C ASP A 377 1.87 -21.81 -13.26
N ALA A 378 0.83 -21.48 -14.03
CA ALA A 378 0.79 -21.57 -15.49
C ALA A 378 0.59 -20.18 -16.12
N LEU A 379 1.27 -19.17 -15.57
CA LEU A 379 1.36 -17.84 -16.18
C LEU A 379 2.38 -17.86 -17.32
N THR A 380 2.46 -16.75 -18.06
CA THR A 380 3.42 -16.58 -19.13
C THR A 380 3.98 -15.16 -19.09
N PRO A 381 5.24 -14.95 -18.65
CA PRO A 381 6.12 -15.96 -18.03
C PRO A 381 5.58 -16.48 -16.69
N GLU A 382 6.03 -17.66 -16.29
CA GLU A 382 5.75 -18.24 -14.97
C GLU A 382 6.42 -17.39 -13.87
N ILE A 383 5.78 -17.28 -12.71
CA ILE A 383 6.38 -16.64 -11.52
C ILE A 383 7.09 -17.69 -10.68
N ILE A 384 6.42 -18.81 -10.44
CA ILE A 384 6.97 -19.99 -9.79
C ILE A 384 6.92 -21.15 -10.79
N PRO A 385 8.07 -21.68 -11.23
CA PRO A 385 8.12 -22.73 -12.24
C PRO A 385 7.58 -24.06 -11.70
N PRO A 386 7.09 -24.96 -12.58
CA PRO A 386 6.66 -26.28 -12.16
C PRO A 386 7.82 -27.10 -11.59
N PRO A 387 7.55 -28.03 -10.65
CA PRO A 387 8.56 -28.93 -10.13
C PRO A 387 9.25 -29.71 -11.26
N ALA A 388 10.58 -29.85 -11.19
CA ALA A 388 11.32 -30.60 -12.19
C ALA A 388 10.82 -32.06 -12.26
N PRO A 389 10.68 -32.65 -13.47
CA PRO A 389 10.27 -34.05 -13.60
C PRO A 389 11.16 -34.98 -12.79
N GLY A 390 10.58 -35.80 -11.91
CA GLY A 390 11.33 -36.72 -11.05
C GLY A 390 11.93 -36.09 -9.78
N SER A 391 11.77 -34.78 -9.56
CA SER A 391 12.06 -34.17 -8.26
C SER A 391 10.95 -34.53 -7.25
N SER A 392 11.03 -35.71 -6.66
CA SER A 392 10.22 -36.01 -5.48
C SER A 392 10.70 -35.13 -4.34
N SER A 393 9.94 -34.10 -3.99
CA SER A 393 10.00 -33.63 -2.60
C SER A 393 9.46 -34.78 -1.77
N ASP A 394 10.28 -35.36 -0.90
CA ASP A 394 9.91 -36.54 -0.11
C ASP A 394 8.51 -36.36 0.51
N GLY A 395 7.55 -37.15 0.04
CA GLY A 395 6.19 -37.18 0.56
C GLY A 395 5.21 -36.09 0.08
N LEU A 396 5.55 -35.23 -0.88
CA LEU A 396 4.58 -34.28 -1.47
C LEU A 396 3.97 -34.84 -2.78
N SER A 397 2.65 -34.84 -2.86
CA SER A 397 1.87 -35.18 -4.06
C SER A 397 1.01 -34.00 -4.50
N PHE A 398 0.51 -34.03 -5.74
CA PHE A 398 -0.39 -33.01 -6.26
C PHE A 398 -1.63 -32.87 -5.38
N GLU A 399 -1.87 -31.67 -4.86
CA GLU A 399 -2.98 -31.40 -3.94
C GLU A 399 -4.19 -30.88 -4.70
N ALA A 400 -4.02 -29.79 -5.45
CA ALA A 400 -5.12 -29.07 -6.08
C ALA A 400 -4.64 -28.08 -7.16
N GLY A 401 -5.55 -27.76 -8.07
CA GLY A 401 -5.49 -26.56 -8.90
C GLY A 401 -6.41 -25.48 -8.33
N TRP A 402 -5.97 -24.23 -8.36
CA TRP A 402 -6.60 -23.10 -7.69
C TRP A 402 -6.99 -22.00 -8.67
N ASN A 403 -8.13 -21.38 -8.36
CA ASN A 403 -8.60 -20.14 -8.97
C ASN A 403 -9.00 -19.13 -7.86
N THR A 404 -9.62 -18.02 -8.22
CA THR A 404 -9.94 -16.94 -7.25
C THR A 404 -11.08 -17.30 -6.29
N ALA A 405 -11.90 -18.28 -6.64
CA ALA A 405 -13.01 -18.78 -5.82
C ALA A 405 -12.56 -19.83 -4.81
N GLY A 406 -11.45 -20.53 -5.03
CA GLY A 406 -11.01 -21.67 -4.21
C GLY A 406 -10.25 -22.69 -5.06
N PRO A 407 -10.21 -23.97 -4.65
CA PRO A 407 -9.74 -25.03 -5.55
C PRO A 407 -10.71 -25.12 -6.73
N ALA A 408 -10.19 -25.06 -7.95
CA ALA A 408 -10.97 -25.38 -9.13
C ALA A 408 -11.15 -26.90 -9.28
N CYS A 409 -10.21 -27.67 -8.72
CA CYS A 409 -10.29 -29.10 -8.52
C CYS A 409 -9.36 -29.53 -7.37
N LEU A 410 -9.65 -30.68 -6.75
CA LEU A 410 -8.94 -31.22 -5.59
C LEU A 410 -8.57 -32.69 -5.84
N SER A 411 -7.32 -33.05 -5.55
CA SER A 411 -6.82 -34.43 -5.55
C SER A 411 -6.88 -35.04 -4.16
N HIS A 412 -6.34 -34.34 -3.15
CA HIS A 412 -6.35 -34.79 -1.76
C HIS A 412 -6.34 -33.62 -0.78
N LEU A 413 -6.74 -33.92 0.46
CA LEU A 413 -6.63 -32.98 1.58
C LEU A 413 -5.22 -32.95 2.12
N ARG A 414 -4.78 -31.75 2.51
CA ARG A 414 -3.51 -31.58 3.21
C ARG A 414 -3.52 -32.14 4.62
N TRP A 415 -4.61 -31.92 5.36
CA TRP A 415 -4.80 -32.41 6.72
C TRP A 415 -6.09 -33.20 6.82
N LYS A 416 -6.00 -34.52 6.98
CA LYS A 416 -7.18 -35.41 6.95
C LYS A 416 -8.20 -35.14 8.06
N HIS A 417 -7.78 -34.54 9.17
CA HIS A 417 -8.64 -34.26 10.32
C HIS A 417 -9.34 -32.91 10.25
N LEU A 418 -8.93 -32.01 9.35
CA LEU A 418 -9.58 -30.72 9.15
C LEU A 418 -10.74 -30.90 8.16
N THR A 419 -11.90 -31.29 8.68
CA THR A 419 -13.09 -31.61 7.89
C THR A 419 -14.00 -30.39 7.71
N ALA A 420 -14.56 -30.23 6.52
CA ALA A 420 -15.71 -29.36 6.27
C ALA A 420 -16.66 -29.95 5.24
N SER A 421 -17.86 -29.41 5.18
CA SER A 421 -19.00 -29.98 4.46
C SER A 421 -19.24 -29.34 3.08
N CYS A 422 -18.19 -28.85 2.42
CA CYS A 422 -18.30 -28.24 1.09
C CYS A 422 -17.95 -29.24 -0.02
N VAL A 423 -18.55 -29.02 -1.20
CA VAL A 423 -18.44 -29.91 -2.36
C VAL A 423 -16.99 -30.23 -2.76
N PRO A 424 -16.05 -29.25 -2.79
CA PRO A 424 -14.67 -29.55 -3.16
C PRO A 424 -13.94 -30.51 -2.22
N LEU A 425 -14.40 -30.69 -0.97
CA LEU A 425 -13.76 -31.58 0.02
C LEU A 425 -14.21 -33.04 -0.07
N ASN A 426 -15.13 -33.36 -0.98
CA ASN A 426 -15.63 -34.72 -1.15
C ASN A 426 -14.54 -35.59 -1.80
N PRO A 427 -14.00 -36.61 -1.12
CA PRO A 427 -12.99 -37.48 -1.71
C PRO A 427 -13.58 -38.30 -2.89
N PRO A 428 -12.73 -38.84 -3.77
CA PRO A 428 -13.19 -39.80 -4.78
C PRO A 428 -13.95 -40.97 -4.14
N ILE A 429 -15.15 -41.22 -4.64
CA ILE A 429 -15.99 -42.37 -4.27
C ILE A 429 -15.83 -43.41 -5.36
N TYR A 430 -15.37 -44.61 -5.01
CA TYR A 430 -15.15 -45.70 -5.95
C TYR A 430 -16.34 -46.67 -5.95
N ASP A 431 -16.81 -47.09 -7.13
CA ASP A 431 -17.74 -48.21 -7.27
C ASP A 431 -17.05 -49.58 -7.10
N GLU A 432 -17.82 -50.66 -7.19
CA GLU A 432 -17.29 -52.04 -7.10
C GLU A 432 -16.29 -52.38 -8.22
N GLN A 433 -16.29 -51.61 -9.31
CA GLN A 433 -15.39 -51.77 -10.46
C GLN A 433 -14.15 -50.86 -10.36
N GLY A 434 -14.06 -50.02 -9.33
CA GLY A 434 -12.95 -49.08 -9.12
C GLY A 434 -13.06 -47.76 -9.88
N ASN A 435 -14.22 -47.44 -10.46
CA ASN A 435 -14.44 -46.15 -11.13
C ASN A 435 -14.88 -45.08 -10.12
N ILE A 436 -14.47 -43.83 -10.35
CA ILE A 436 -14.89 -42.69 -9.53
C ILE A 436 -16.31 -42.26 -9.94
N VAL A 437 -17.28 -42.37 -9.02
CA VAL A 437 -18.71 -42.11 -9.30
C VAL A 437 -19.22 -40.74 -8.85
N ASN A 438 -18.34 -39.90 -8.33
CA ASN A 438 -18.66 -38.54 -7.90
C ASN A 438 -17.79 -37.49 -8.61
N ASP A 439 -17.12 -37.85 -9.70
CA ASP A 439 -16.32 -36.93 -10.51
C ASP A 439 -17.23 -36.12 -11.44
N CYS A 440 -17.15 -34.79 -11.39
CA CYS A 440 -17.93 -33.92 -12.26
C CYS A 440 -17.67 -34.07 -13.77
N ARG A 441 -16.60 -34.77 -14.17
CA ARG A 441 -16.31 -35.07 -15.58
C ARG A 441 -17.07 -36.28 -16.09
N ASP A 442 -17.53 -37.18 -15.22
CA ASP A 442 -18.24 -38.37 -15.66
C ASP A 442 -19.68 -37.99 -16.07
N PRO A 443 -20.05 -38.15 -17.36
CA PRO A 443 -21.38 -37.79 -17.84
C PRO A 443 -22.51 -38.64 -17.23
N ASN A 444 -22.18 -39.77 -16.58
CA ASN A 444 -23.14 -40.65 -15.93
C ASN A 444 -23.28 -40.40 -14.43
N THR A 445 -22.52 -39.46 -13.87
CA THR A 445 -22.59 -39.12 -12.45
C THR A 445 -23.95 -38.45 -12.15
N PRO A 446 -24.81 -39.04 -11.28
CA PRO A 446 -26.19 -38.58 -11.05
C PRO A 446 -26.26 -37.24 -10.28
N TYR A 447 -25.12 -36.72 -9.86
CA TYR A 447 -24.96 -35.47 -9.15
C TYR A 447 -24.68 -34.37 -10.17
N GLY A 448 -25.71 -33.64 -10.59
CA GLY A 448 -25.55 -32.50 -11.51
C GLY A 448 -24.58 -31.41 -10.99
N PRO A 449 -24.29 -30.38 -11.81
CA PRO A 449 -23.35 -29.31 -11.45
C PRO A 449 -23.58 -28.75 -10.04
N GLY A 450 -22.53 -28.73 -9.22
CA GLY A 450 -22.58 -28.31 -7.82
C GLY A 450 -23.00 -29.40 -6.82
N LYS A 451 -23.07 -30.67 -7.24
CA LYS A 451 -23.32 -31.83 -6.36
C LYS A 451 -22.26 -32.93 -6.45
N CYS A 452 -21.50 -32.99 -7.54
CA CYS A 452 -20.31 -33.82 -7.73
C CYS A 452 -19.04 -33.05 -7.31
N ALA A 453 -17.92 -33.72 -7.09
CA ALA A 453 -16.64 -33.09 -6.77
C ALA A 453 -15.80 -32.85 -8.03
N GLU A 454 -15.18 -31.69 -8.15
CA GLU A 454 -14.17 -31.43 -9.15
C GLU A 454 -12.85 -32.10 -8.75
N ILE A 455 -12.57 -33.28 -9.30
CA ILE A 455 -11.40 -34.10 -8.98
C ILE A 455 -10.35 -33.95 -10.09
N CYS A 456 -9.07 -33.85 -9.73
CA CYS A 456 -7.97 -33.84 -10.69
C CYS A 456 -6.71 -34.50 -10.13
N ASP A 457 -5.92 -35.12 -11.00
CA ASP A 457 -4.71 -35.87 -10.61
C ASP A 457 -3.42 -35.07 -10.83
N ASN A 458 -3.46 -34.02 -11.65
CA ASN A 458 -2.29 -33.20 -11.96
C ASN A 458 -2.65 -31.78 -12.45
N ALA A 459 -1.63 -30.93 -12.59
CA ALA A 459 -1.80 -29.55 -13.03
C ALA A 459 -2.25 -29.39 -14.48
N GLU A 460 -1.89 -30.32 -15.38
CA GLU A 460 -2.32 -30.25 -16.78
C GLU A 460 -3.85 -30.39 -16.86
N GLU A 461 -4.37 -31.39 -16.18
CA GLU A 461 -5.81 -31.63 -16.06
C GLU A 461 -6.52 -30.45 -15.39
N ALA A 462 -5.97 -29.96 -14.27
CA ALA A 462 -6.50 -28.82 -13.54
C ALA A 462 -6.57 -27.54 -14.39
N ALA A 463 -5.59 -27.33 -15.27
CA ALA A 463 -5.55 -26.19 -16.18
C ALA A 463 -6.54 -26.36 -17.34
N GLN A 464 -6.54 -27.53 -17.99
CA GLN A 464 -7.32 -27.79 -19.21
C GLN A 464 -8.82 -27.90 -18.93
N HIS A 465 -9.21 -28.59 -17.85
CA HIS A 465 -10.62 -28.88 -17.57
C HIS A 465 -11.26 -27.87 -16.59
N TYR A 466 -10.47 -27.30 -15.67
CA TYR A 466 -11.00 -26.45 -14.59
C TYR A 466 -10.48 -25.02 -14.62
N GLY A 467 -9.62 -24.66 -15.58
CA GLY A 467 -9.11 -23.30 -15.76
C GLY A 467 -8.19 -22.83 -14.63
N SER A 468 -7.59 -23.75 -13.88
CA SER A 468 -6.64 -23.44 -12.81
C SER A 468 -5.40 -22.74 -13.37
N ARG A 469 -4.84 -21.82 -12.59
CA ARG A 469 -3.60 -21.10 -12.95
C ARG A 469 -2.52 -21.14 -11.88
N VAL A 470 -2.89 -21.55 -10.67
CA VAL A 470 -1.98 -21.75 -9.55
C VAL A 470 -2.22 -23.17 -9.05
N PHE A 471 -1.16 -23.87 -8.69
CA PHE A 471 -1.20 -25.27 -8.30
C PHE A 471 -0.31 -25.47 -7.09
N ASN A 472 -0.50 -26.57 -6.38
CA ASN A 472 0.49 -26.99 -5.40
C ASN A 472 0.53 -28.49 -5.17
N ASN A 473 1.68 -28.93 -4.67
CA ASN A 473 1.83 -30.20 -3.98
C ASN A 473 1.79 -30.01 -2.47
N SER A 474 1.33 -31.03 -1.75
CA SER A 474 1.47 -31.13 -0.30
C SER A 474 1.55 -32.57 0.17
N ALA A 475 1.93 -32.76 1.43
CA ALA A 475 1.83 -34.05 2.10
C ALA A 475 0.39 -34.32 2.56
N ILE A 476 0.05 -35.60 2.66
CA ILE A 476 -1.19 -36.05 3.32
C ILE A 476 -0.89 -36.23 4.81
N ASN A 477 -1.20 -35.21 5.60
CA ASN A 477 -0.91 -35.19 7.04
C ASN A 477 -2.02 -35.84 7.87
N VAL A 478 -1.61 -36.56 8.92
CA VAL A 478 -2.47 -37.13 9.97
C VAL A 478 -2.25 -36.34 11.28
N PRO A 479 -3.18 -36.40 12.26
CA PRO A 479 -3.11 -35.63 13.50
C PRO A 479 -1.79 -35.72 14.26
#